data_AF-A0A832FKV2-F1
#
_entry.id   AF-A0A832FKV2-F1
#
_cell.length_a   1.000
_cell.length_b   1.000
_cell.length_c   1.000
_cell.angle_alpha   90.00
_cell.angle_beta   90.00
_cell.angle_gamma   90.00
#
_symmetry.space_group_name_H-M   'P 1'
#
loop_
_entity.id
_entity.type
_entity.pdbx_description
1 polymer ?
#
loop_
_entity_poly.entity_id
_entity_poly.type
_entity_poly.pdbx_seq_one_letter_code
_entity_poly.pdbx_strand_id
1 'polypeptide(L)'
;MAEKKKMSTGKKIILIVVGIVLFGVIAFAGIELTCTSWFCLSCHEMKELGATWKLSKHGPDNPEMHNCMKCHSQPGLVGLLKAKVAGLFSLVYHVSGNYHLEATQPVVCVREECHHIEDLDRAARPDRTVTLSHAKHIKVMREIGTRYQCMPCHRDIAHGEQKFLPDMKTSCFLCHTNKDIGASNCALCHPKHPEVRLTDDETPLLEYHQDVKCVECHTEYCKATKATCDTCHEGENYGQRVVYKGKNIK
;
A
#
# COMPACT_ATOMS: atom_id res chain seq x y z
N MET A 1 -24.25 0.19 69.84
CA MET A 1 -23.81 1.35 69.04
C MET A 1 -22.35 1.13 68.68
N ALA A 2 -22.01 0.96 67.40
CA ALA A 2 -20.63 0.72 66.99
C ALA A 2 -19.86 2.04 66.92
N GLU A 3 -18.83 2.21 67.74
CA GLU A 3 -17.87 3.32 67.63
C GLU A 3 -17.24 3.31 66.24
N LYS A 4 -17.52 4.32 65.42
CA LYS A 4 -16.78 4.55 64.18
C LYS A 4 -15.36 5.00 64.55
N LYS A 5 -14.44 4.04 64.64
CA LYS A 5 -13.01 4.29 64.88
C LYS A 5 -12.49 5.27 63.83
N LYS A 6 -12.23 6.52 64.24
CA LYS A 6 -11.86 7.63 63.35
C LYS A 6 -10.50 7.32 62.71
N MET A 7 -10.50 7.00 61.42
CA MET A 7 -9.28 6.66 60.67
C MET A 7 -8.28 7.83 60.71
N SER A 8 -7.03 7.54 61.04
CA SER A 8 -5.96 8.54 61.04
C SER A 8 -5.72 9.10 59.63
N THR A 9 -5.32 10.37 59.55
CA THR A 9 -5.09 11.06 58.27
C THR A 9 -4.11 10.30 57.37
N GLY A 10 -3.08 9.66 57.95
CA GLY A 10 -2.15 8.79 57.20
C GLY A 10 -2.82 7.56 56.56
N LYS A 11 -3.74 6.88 57.27
CA LYS A 11 -4.51 5.76 56.70
C LYS A 11 -5.44 6.19 55.57
N LYS A 12 -6.01 7.40 55.66
CA LYS A 12 -6.83 7.97 54.57
C LYS A 12 -6.01 8.26 53.32
N ILE A 13 -4.83 8.87 53.49
CA ILE A 13 -3.92 9.16 52.38
C ILE A 13 -3.46 7.86 51.71
N ILE A 14 -3.07 6.85 52.49
CA ILE A 14 -2.67 5.54 51.96
C ILE A 14 -3.81 4.90 51.14
N LEU A 15 -5.04 4.90 51.65
CA LEU A 15 -6.18 4.34 50.91
C LEU A 15 -6.48 5.11 49.62
N ILE A 16 -6.33 6.44 49.61
CA ILE A 16 -6.49 7.25 48.39
C ILE A 16 -5.41 6.91 47.36
N VAL A 17 -4.15 6.83 47.77
CA VAL A 17 -3.04 6.49 46.88
C VAL A 17 -3.21 5.09 46.31
N VAL A 18 -3.54 4.11 47.15
CA VAL A 18 -3.85 2.74 46.70
C VAL A 18 -5.02 2.73 45.72
N GLY A 19 -6.08 3.50 45.98
CA GLY A 19 -7.22 3.64 45.08
C GLY A 19 -6.84 4.23 43.71
N ILE A 20 -6.02 5.28 43.68
CA ILE A 20 -5.54 5.91 42.43
C ILE A 20 -4.66 4.94 41.64
N VAL A 21 -3.73 4.26 42.30
CA VAL A 21 -2.86 3.28 41.66
C VAL A 21 -3.69 2.13 41.09
N LEU A 22 -4.62 1.58 41.86
CA LEU A 22 -5.51 0.51 41.40
C LEU A 22 -6.35 0.95 40.21
N PHE A 23 -6.93 2.16 40.25
CA PHE A 23 -7.66 2.73 39.14
C PHE A 23 -6.79 2.87 37.89
N GLY A 24 -5.56 3.38 38.04
CA GLY A 24 -4.61 3.50 36.94
C GLY A 24 -4.27 2.17 36.29
N VAL A 25 -4.04 1.12 37.09
CA VAL A 25 -3.78 -0.25 36.58
C VAL A 25 -4.98 -0.80 35.83
N ILE A 26 -6.19 -0.64 36.35
CA ILE A 26 -7.42 -1.10 35.69
C ILE A 26 -7.65 -0.35 34.37
N ALA A 27 -7.48 0.98 34.38
CA ALA A 27 -7.63 1.80 33.19
C ALA A 27 -6.62 1.41 32.10
N PHE A 28 -5.36 1.21 32.49
CA PHE A 28 -4.31 0.75 31.57
C PHE A 28 -4.65 -0.62 30.97
N ALA A 29 -5.05 -1.60 31.80
CA ALA A 29 -5.46 -2.92 31.32
C ALA A 29 -6.64 -2.85 30.34
N GLY A 30 -7.63 -1.97 30.60
CA GLY A 30 -8.75 -1.75 29.68
C GLY A 30 -8.31 -1.14 28.35
N ILE A 31 -7.34 -0.21 28.36
CA ILE A 31 -6.79 0.39 27.14
C ILE A 31 -6.07 -0.66 26.29
N GLU A 32 -5.22 -1.49 26.91
CA GLU A 32 -4.50 -2.56 26.23
C GLU A 32 -5.45 -3.60 25.64
N LEU A 33 -6.47 -4.03 26.39
CA LEU A 33 -7.47 -4.96 25.89
C LEU A 33 -8.19 -4.41 24.65
N THR A 34 -8.58 -3.14 24.70
CA THR A 34 -9.24 -2.44 23.58
C THR A 34 -8.27 -2.06 22.46
N CYS A 35 -6.99 -2.41 22.55
CA CYS A 35 -6.02 -2.28 21.47
C CYS A 35 -5.76 -3.61 20.73
N THR A 36 -6.30 -4.72 21.22
CA THR A 36 -6.10 -6.04 20.62
C THR A 36 -6.91 -6.22 19.34
N SER A 37 -6.37 -7.00 18.41
CA SER A 37 -7.11 -7.39 17.20
C SER A 37 -8.42 -8.12 17.54
N TRP A 38 -8.45 -8.93 18.61
CA TRP A 38 -9.67 -9.61 19.03
C TRP A 38 -10.80 -8.64 19.40
N PHE A 39 -10.49 -7.56 20.13
CA PHE A 39 -11.49 -6.54 20.46
C PHE A 39 -12.04 -5.87 19.19
N CYS A 40 -11.17 -5.47 18.26
CA CYS A 40 -11.60 -4.87 17.00
C CYS A 40 -12.49 -5.83 16.19
N LEU A 41 -12.14 -7.12 16.15
CA LEU A 41 -12.89 -8.15 15.43
C LEU A 41 -14.18 -8.61 16.13
N SER A 42 -14.48 -8.09 17.33
CA SER A 42 -15.74 -8.36 18.01
C SER A 42 -16.93 -7.63 17.37
N CYS A 43 -16.66 -6.54 16.64
CA CYS A 43 -17.65 -5.83 15.84
C CYS A 43 -17.88 -6.52 14.50
N HIS A 44 -19.14 -6.70 14.10
CA HIS A 44 -19.48 -7.41 12.87
C HIS A 44 -19.09 -6.61 11.62
N GLU A 45 -19.02 -5.29 11.73
CA GLU A 45 -18.55 -4.37 10.68
C GLU A 45 -17.09 -4.63 10.29
N MET A 46 -16.29 -5.16 11.22
CA MET A 46 -14.88 -5.46 10.99
C MET A 46 -14.67 -6.84 10.34
N LYS A 47 -15.72 -7.61 10.08
CA LYS A 47 -15.58 -9.00 9.61
C LYS A 47 -14.77 -9.12 8.31
N GLU A 48 -15.10 -8.33 7.30
CA GLU A 48 -14.44 -8.38 5.99
C GLU A 48 -12.99 -7.85 6.06
N LEU A 49 -12.79 -6.71 6.74
CA LEU A 49 -11.46 -6.14 6.98
C LEU A 49 -10.57 -7.09 7.80
N GLY A 50 -11.16 -7.78 8.76
CA GLY A 50 -10.52 -8.81 9.57
C GLY A 50 -10.15 -10.05 8.78
N ALA A 51 -11.02 -10.51 7.89
CA ALA A 51 -10.76 -11.68 7.04
C ALA A 51 -9.57 -11.41 6.11
N THR A 52 -9.55 -10.25 5.46
CA THR A 52 -8.45 -9.85 4.56
C THR A 52 -7.16 -9.57 5.32
N TRP A 53 -7.23 -8.94 6.49
CA TRP A 53 -6.08 -8.73 7.38
C TRP A 53 -5.42 -10.04 7.81
N LYS A 54 -6.21 -11.07 8.13
CA LYS A 54 -5.70 -12.39 8.47
C LYS A 54 -4.87 -13.03 7.37
N LEU A 55 -5.13 -12.69 6.10
CA LEU A 55 -4.39 -13.19 4.94
C LEU A 55 -3.18 -12.32 4.57
N SER A 56 -3.03 -11.17 5.23
CA SER A 56 -2.00 -10.18 4.90
C SER A 56 -0.65 -10.52 5.55
N LYS A 57 0.42 -9.88 5.07
CA LYS A 57 1.76 -9.97 5.69
C LYS A 57 1.86 -9.30 7.06
N HIS A 58 0.88 -8.46 7.40
CA HIS A 58 0.74 -7.83 8.71
C HIS A 58 -0.33 -8.54 9.57
N GLY A 59 -0.75 -9.74 9.15
CA GLY A 59 -1.75 -10.55 9.83
C GLY A 59 -1.26 -11.21 11.14
N PRO A 60 -2.06 -12.12 11.71
CA PRO A 60 -1.77 -12.81 12.97
C PRO A 60 -0.41 -13.51 13.03
N ASP A 61 0.08 -14.01 11.89
CA ASP A 61 1.35 -14.74 11.81
C ASP A 61 2.57 -13.82 11.92
N ASN A 62 2.39 -12.50 11.91
CA ASN A 62 3.45 -11.52 12.08
C ASN A 62 3.66 -11.16 13.57
N PRO A 63 4.76 -11.57 14.21
CA PRO A 63 4.96 -11.35 15.64
C PRO A 63 5.05 -9.87 16.03
N GLU A 64 5.42 -8.98 15.11
CA GLU A 64 5.59 -7.55 15.37
C GLU A 64 4.33 -6.74 15.06
N MET A 65 3.55 -7.17 14.06
CA MET A 65 2.45 -6.40 13.47
C MET A 65 1.06 -7.03 13.62
N HIS A 66 0.91 -8.15 14.34
CA HIS A 66 -0.37 -8.87 14.51
C HIS A 66 -1.50 -8.12 15.25
N ASN A 67 -1.27 -6.88 15.71
CA ASN A 67 -2.30 -6.08 16.39
C ASN A 67 -2.78 -4.93 15.50
N CYS A 68 -4.10 -4.79 15.30
CA CYS A 68 -4.69 -3.71 14.48
C CYS A 68 -4.15 -2.33 14.84
N MET A 69 -3.99 -2.05 16.15
CA MET A 69 -3.48 -0.77 16.65
C MET A 69 -2.02 -0.51 16.34
N LYS A 70 -1.22 -1.51 15.94
CA LYS A 70 0.13 -1.27 15.43
C LYS A 70 0.07 -0.36 14.20
N CYS A 71 -0.94 -0.52 13.34
CA CYS A 71 -1.11 0.35 12.17
C CYS A 71 -2.10 1.49 12.41
N HIS A 72 -3.21 1.22 13.12
CA HIS A 72 -4.30 2.19 13.33
C HIS A 72 -4.06 3.18 14.49
N SER A 73 -2.92 3.10 15.16
CA SER A 73 -2.43 4.11 16.09
C SER A 73 -1.08 4.63 15.67
N GLN A 74 -0.92 5.95 15.71
CA GLN A 74 0.41 6.55 15.69
C GLN A 74 1.14 6.20 17.01
N PRO A 75 2.48 6.08 16.99
CA PRO A 75 3.25 5.84 18.20
C PRO A 75 3.08 6.97 19.23
N GLY A 76 3.29 6.63 20.50
CA GLY A 76 3.21 7.57 21.62
C GLY A 76 1.80 7.89 22.10
N LEU A 77 1.72 8.60 23.23
CA LEU A 77 0.46 8.86 23.94
C LEU A 77 -0.55 9.65 23.10
N VAL A 78 -0.09 10.67 22.37
CA VAL A 78 -0.97 11.51 21.54
C VAL A 78 -1.58 10.71 20.40
N GLY A 79 -0.80 9.83 19.78
CA GLY A 79 -1.28 8.94 18.72
C GLY A 79 -2.34 7.98 19.24
N LEU A 80 -2.09 7.37 20.40
CA LEU A 80 -3.04 6.49 21.06
C LEU A 80 -4.34 7.21 21.43
N LEU A 81 -4.26 8.42 22.02
CA LEU A 81 -5.43 9.22 22.36
C LEU A 81 -6.28 9.55 21.13
N LYS A 82 -5.64 9.98 20.03
CA LYS A 82 -6.35 10.23 18.75
C LYS A 82 -7.05 8.98 18.23
N ALA A 83 -6.38 7.84 18.26
CA ALA A 83 -6.96 6.58 17.81
C ALA A 83 -8.15 6.14 18.69
N LYS A 84 -8.08 6.34 20.01
CA LYS A 84 -9.19 6.05 20.92
C LYS A 84 -10.38 6.99 20.72
N VAL A 85 -10.16 8.29 20.52
CA VAL A 85 -11.21 9.25 20.15
C VAL A 85 -11.86 8.85 18.83
N ALA A 86 -11.06 8.43 17.85
CA ALA A 86 -11.56 7.94 16.58
C ALA A 86 -12.42 6.68 16.73
N GLY A 87 -12.01 5.74 17.60
CA GLY A 87 -12.81 4.55 17.94
C GLY A 87 -14.13 4.87 18.63
N LEU A 88 -14.22 5.96 19.40
CA LEU A 88 -15.48 6.43 19.98
C LEU A 88 -16.48 6.85 18.89
N PHE A 89 -16.00 7.49 17.81
CA PHE A 89 -16.85 7.78 16.65
C PHE A 89 -17.31 6.51 15.95
N SER A 90 -16.46 5.48 15.85
CA SER A 90 -16.87 4.17 15.33
C SER A 90 -18.02 3.55 16.13
N LEU A 91 -18.03 3.72 17.46
CA LEU A 91 -19.15 3.28 18.30
C LEU A 91 -20.43 4.07 18.02
N VAL A 92 -20.34 5.39 17.81
CA VAL A 92 -21.48 6.21 17.41
C VAL A 92 -22.04 5.74 16.06
N TYR A 93 -21.17 5.40 15.09
CA TYR A 93 -21.59 4.87 13.80
C TYR A 93 -22.27 3.49 13.91
N HIS A 94 -21.73 2.61 14.76
CA HIS A 94 -22.35 1.31 15.06
C HIS A 94 -23.77 1.49 15.62
N VAL A 95 -23.93 2.34 16.64
CA VAL A 95 -25.23 2.54 17.31
C VAL A 95 -26.24 3.27 16.41
N SER A 96 -25.78 4.23 15.60
CA SER A 96 -26.65 4.98 14.69
C SER A 96 -27.00 4.24 13.39
N GLY A 97 -26.32 3.14 13.08
CA GLY A 97 -26.47 2.38 11.83
C GLY A 97 -25.80 3.03 10.60
N ASN A 98 -25.21 4.22 10.74
CA ASN A 98 -24.56 4.96 9.65
C ASN A 98 -23.07 4.64 9.57
N TYR A 99 -22.71 3.40 9.24
CA TYR A 99 -21.31 2.98 9.21
C TYR A 99 -20.63 3.26 7.86
N HIS A 100 -19.36 3.69 7.95
CA HIS A 100 -18.45 3.85 6.82
C HIS A 100 -17.15 3.13 7.18
N LEU A 101 -16.63 2.29 6.29
CA LEU A 101 -15.42 1.46 6.53
C LEU A 101 -14.11 2.20 6.27
N GLU A 102 -14.15 3.53 6.17
CA GLU A 102 -12.94 4.31 5.96
C GLU A 102 -12.16 4.48 7.25
N ALA A 103 -10.85 4.28 7.18
CA ALA A 103 -9.96 4.64 8.27
C ALA A 103 -10.12 6.14 8.58
N THR A 104 -10.42 6.45 9.83
CA THR A 104 -10.59 7.83 10.32
C THR A 104 -9.26 8.60 10.35
N GLN A 105 -8.14 7.88 10.38
CA GLN A 105 -6.79 8.44 10.35
C GLN A 105 -5.93 7.71 9.30
N PRO A 106 -5.03 8.42 8.60
CA PRO A 106 -4.11 7.79 7.67
C PRO A 106 -3.10 6.92 8.42
N VAL A 107 -2.81 5.74 7.88
CA VAL A 107 -1.76 4.84 8.37
C VAL A 107 -0.39 5.37 7.95
N VAL A 108 0.55 5.42 8.88
CA VAL A 108 1.93 5.88 8.65
C VAL A 108 2.86 4.67 8.64
N CYS A 109 3.36 4.31 7.46
CA CYS A 109 4.23 3.14 7.27
C CYS A 109 5.71 3.44 7.58
N VAL A 110 6.19 4.64 7.27
CA VAL A 110 7.60 5.03 7.48
C VAL A 110 7.78 5.58 8.89
N ARG A 111 8.40 4.80 9.77
CA ARG A 111 8.70 5.12 11.17
C ARG A 111 9.70 4.09 11.73
N GLU A 112 10.34 4.44 12.84
CA GLU A 112 11.42 3.67 13.49
C GLU A 112 11.09 2.19 13.71
N GLU A 113 9.86 1.89 14.12
CA GLU A 113 9.41 0.53 14.44
C GLU A 113 8.84 -0.25 13.22
N CYS A 114 8.94 0.30 12.00
CA CYS A 114 8.34 -0.30 10.80
C CYS A 114 9.26 -0.24 9.58
N HIS A 115 9.17 0.85 8.80
CA HIS A 115 9.92 1.00 7.56
C HIS A 115 10.82 2.23 7.62
N HIS A 116 12.09 2.04 7.25
CA HIS A 116 13.06 3.10 7.01
C HIS A 116 13.15 3.36 5.52
N ILE A 117 13.06 4.63 5.12
CA ILE A 117 12.97 5.01 3.71
C ILE A 117 14.23 4.62 2.93
N GLU A 118 15.37 4.56 3.61
CA GLU A 118 16.68 4.20 3.09
C GLU A 118 16.77 2.72 2.67
N ASP A 119 15.95 1.87 3.30
CA ASP A 119 15.97 0.42 3.07
C ASP A 119 14.93 -0.04 2.05
N LEU A 120 13.94 0.81 1.73
CA LEU A 120 12.82 0.47 0.84
C LEU A 120 13.28 0.14 -0.58
N ASP A 121 14.22 0.91 -1.13
CA ASP A 121 14.74 0.71 -2.49
C ASP A 121 15.60 -0.56 -2.59
N ARG A 122 16.21 -1.00 -1.47
CA ARG A 122 17.01 -2.23 -1.43
C ARG A 122 16.15 -3.49 -1.31
N ALA A 123 15.02 -3.38 -0.61
CA ALA A 123 14.02 -4.44 -0.50
C ALA A 123 13.19 -4.62 -1.79
N ALA A 124 13.21 -3.63 -2.68
CA ALA A 124 12.53 -3.69 -3.97
C ALA A 124 13.26 -4.65 -4.93
N ARG A 125 12.54 -5.69 -5.38
CA ARG A 125 12.82 -6.50 -6.60
C ARG A 125 14.30 -6.86 -6.83
N PRO A 126 14.77 -8.03 -6.35
CA PRO A 126 16.18 -8.44 -6.46
C PRO A 126 16.68 -8.61 -7.91
N ASP A 127 15.78 -8.77 -8.88
CA ASP A 127 16.09 -8.86 -10.31
C ASP A 127 16.51 -7.52 -10.93
N ARG A 128 16.23 -6.38 -10.26
CA ARG A 128 16.63 -5.01 -10.67
C ARG A 128 16.24 -4.66 -12.12
N THR A 129 15.20 -5.32 -12.64
CA THR A 129 14.68 -5.11 -14.00
C THR A 129 14.03 -3.73 -14.14
N VAL A 130 13.48 -3.20 -13.06
CA VAL A 130 12.92 -1.86 -12.94
C VAL A 130 13.54 -1.13 -11.75
N THR A 131 14.01 0.11 -11.95
CA THR A 131 14.45 1.01 -10.88
C THR A 131 13.31 1.90 -10.42
N LEU A 132 12.93 1.72 -9.16
CA LEU A 132 11.98 2.57 -8.45
C LEU A 132 12.69 3.22 -7.27
N SER A 133 12.48 4.52 -7.07
CA SER A 133 12.89 5.19 -5.84
C SER A 133 11.66 5.56 -5.01
N HIS A 134 11.48 4.90 -3.87
CA HIS A 134 10.42 5.19 -2.90
C HIS A 134 10.54 6.62 -2.39
N ALA A 135 11.75 7.11 -2.11
CA ALA A 135 11.97 8.48 -1.64
C ALA A 135 11.39 9.53 -2.62
N LYS A 136 11.64 9.36 -3.92
CA LYS A 136 11.10 10.25 -4.96
C LYS A 136 9.58 10.12 -5.08
N HIS A 137 9.06 8.89 -5.13
CA HIS A 137 7.62 8.68 -5.30
C HIS A 137 6.81 9.13 -4.08
N ILE A 138 7.26 8.85 -2.86
CA ILE A 138 6.61 9.33 -1.63
C ILE A 138 6.57 10.86 -1.59
N LYS A 139 7.63 11.54 -2.05
CA LYS A 139 7.64 13.00 -2.16
C LYS A 139 6.56 13.49 -3.13
N VAL A 140 6.45 12.90 -4.31
CA VAL A 140 5.38 13.24 -5.28
C VAL A 140 3.99 12.97 -4.69
N MET A 141 3.79 11.82 -4.02
CA MET A 141 2.51 11.48 -3.38
C MET A 141 2.11 12.51 -2.31
N ARG A 142 3.08 13.06 -1.56
CA ARG A 142 2.86 14.16 -0.61
C ARG A 142 2.46 15.45 -1.33
N GLU A 143 3.13 15.80 -2.41
CA GLU A 143 2.90 17.03 -3.17
C GLU A 143 1.53 17.04 -3.84
N ILE A 144 1.07 15.91 -4.38
CA ILE A 144 -0.27 15.78 -4.96
C ILE A 144 -1.37 15.60 -3.89
N GLY A 145 -1.00 15.57 -2.61
CA GLY A 145 -1.93 15.56 -1.48
C GLY A 145 -2.65 14.25 -1.24
N THR A 146 -2.07 13.09 -1.62
CA THR A 146 -2.74 11.82 -1.32
C THR A 146 -2.81 11.59 0.19
N ARG A 147 -4.00 11.19 0.67
CA ARG A 147 -4.20 10.80 2.08
C ARG A 147 -3.32 9.61 2.49
N TYR A 148 -3.00 8.74 1.53
CA TYR A 148 -2.19 7.54 1.71
C TYR A 148 -1.02 7.57 0.74
N GLN A 149 0.22 7.60 1.26
CA GLN A 149 1.43 7.77 0.44
C GLN A 149 1.93 6.44 -0.16
N CYS A 150 1.70 5.32 0.53
CA CYS A 150 2.21 4.01 0.10
C CYS A 150 1.14 3.16 -0.59
N MET A 151 -0.12 3.28 -0.17
CA MET A 151 -1.25 2.46 -0.62
C MET A 151 -1.64 2.64 -2.10
N PRO A 152 -1.36 3.77 -2.78
CA PRO A 152 -1.61 3.87 -4.21
C PRO A 152 -0.92 2.75 -5.02
N CYS A 153 0.27 2.34 -4.59
CA CYS A 153 1.04 1.24 -5.18
C CYS A 153 0.94 -0.05 -4.35
N HIS A 154 1.03 0.04 -3.01
CA HIS A 154 0.88 -1.09 -2.09
C HIS A 154 -0.57 -1.25 -1.66
N ARG A 155 -1.46 -1.41 -2.64
CA ARG A 155 -2.87 -1.72 -2.38
C ARG A 155 -2.95 -3.03 -1.62
N ASP A 156 -3.96 -3.12 -0.75
CA ASP A 156 -4.33 -4.37 -0.10
C ASP A 156 -3.26 -5.02 0.78
N ILE A 157 -2.23 -4.25 1.20
CA ILE A 157 -1.13 -4.73 2.05
C ILE A 157 -1.60 -5.28 3.42
N ALA A 158 -2.73 -4.76 3.91
CA ALA A 158 -3.34 -5.12 5.18
C ALA A 158 -4.85 -5.38 5.06
N HIS A 159 -5.55 -4.76 4.11
CA HIS A 159 -6.98 -4.96 3.88
C HIS A 159 -7.26 -4.97 2.37
N GLY A 160 -7.63 -6.12 1.83
CA GLY A 160 -8.11 -6.25 0.46
C GLY A 160 -8.14 -7.69 -0.04
N GLU A 161 -8.76 -7.89 -1.20
CA GLU A 161 -8.84 -9.19 -1.83
C GLU A 161 -7.48 -9.56 -2.42
N GLN A 162 -6.90 -10.67 -1.98
CA GLN A 162 -5.65 -11.25 -2.50
C GLN A 162 -5.64 -11.45 -4.04
N LYS A 163 -6.79 -11.29 -4.72
CA LYS A 163 -6.98 -11.47 -6.17
C LYS A 163 -6.54 -10.28 -7.02
N PHE A 164 -6.38 -9.09 -6.45
CA PHE A 164 -6.00 -7.89 -7.20
C PHE A 164 -4.73 -7.29 -6.60
N LEU A 165 -3.62 -8.02 -6.68
CA LEU A 165 -2.35 -7.34 -6.84
C LEU A 165 -2.36 -6.86 -8.29
N PRO A 166 -2.68 -5.58 -8.61
CA PRO A 166 -2.37 -5.08 -9.93
C PRO A 166 -0.91 -5.45 -10.17
N ASP A 167 -0.64 -6.05 -11.33
CA ASP A 167 0.74 -6.26 -11.70
C ASP A 167 1.48 -4.91 -11.52
N MET A 168 2.74 -4.97 -11.10
CA MET A 168 3.49 -3.74 -10.81
C MET A 168 3.50 -2.78 -12.02
N LYS A 169 3.32 -3.35 -13.24
CA LYS A 169 3.12 -2.66 -14.51
C LYS A 169 1.89 -1.74 -14.48
N THR A 170 0.69 -2.25 -14.20
CA THR A 170 -0.55 -1.46 -14.14
C THR A 170 -0.51 -0.40 -13.05
N SER A 171 0.16 -0.66 -11.92
CA SER A 171 0.31 0.34 -10.84
C SER A 171 1.08 1.60 -11.29
N CYS A 172 2.15 1.45 -12.08
CA CYS A 172 2.91 2.58 -12.61
C CYS A 172 2.06 3.43 -13.57
N PHE A 173 1.32 2.77 -14.46
CA PHE A 173 0.50 3.44 -15.47
C PHE A 173 -0.75 4.13 -14.91
N LEU A 174 -1.09 3.95 -13.62
CA LEU A 174 -2.13 4.77 -12.98
C LEU A 174 -1.78 6.27 -12.99
N CYS A 175 -0.48 6.59 -12.92
CA CYS A 175 0.01 7.97 -12.88
C CYS A 175 0.92 8.31 -14.07
N HIS A 176 1.71 7.35 -14.55
CA HIS A 176 2.67 7.55 -15.65
C HIS A 176 2.01 7.32 -17.02
N THR A 177 0.91 8.01 -17.30
CA THR A 177 0.07 7.82 -18.51
C THR A 177 0.56 8.59 -19.74
N ASN A 178 1.42 9.60 -19.57
CA ASN A 178 1.89 10.46 -20.65
C ASN A 178 3.32 10.11 -21.11
N LYS A 179 3.58 10.41 -22.39
CA LYS A 179 4.88 10.23 -23.07
C LYS A 179 6.08 10.83 -22.31
N ASP A 180 5.86 11.91 -21.58
CA ASP A 180 6.95 12.66 -20.92
C ASP A 180 7.41 12.01 -19.60
N ILE A 181 6.64 11.08 -19.02
CA ILE A 181 6.92 10.52 -17.67
C ILE A 181 6.92 8.98 -17.62
N GLY A 182 6.51 8.26 -18.66
CA GLY A 182 6.68 6.79 -18.64
C GLY A 182 6.21 6.00 -19.86
N ALA A 183 5.26 6.54 -20.63
CA ALA A 183 4.67 5.79 -21.73
C ALA A 183 5.53 5.73 -23.01
N SER A 184 6.66 6.42 -23.11
CA SER A 184 7.51 6.37 -24.32
C SER A 184 9.02 6.34 -24.06
N ASN A 185 9.45 6.26 -22.80
CA ASN A 185 10.86 6.18 -22.45
C ASN A 185 11.10 5.10 -21.41
N CYS A 186 11.11 3.85 -21.88
CA CYS A 186 11.26 2.65 -21.06
C CYS A 186 12.55 2.66 -20.24
N ALA A 187 13.63 3.25 -20.77
CA ALA A 187 14.95 3.32 -20.15
C ALA A 187 14.97 4.14 -18.85
N LEU A 188 13.98 5.02 -18.62
CA LEU A 188 13.86 5.76 -17.34
C LEU A 188 13.59 4.83 -16.15
N CYS A 189 12.90 3.73 -16.41
CA CYS A 189 12.53 2.76 -15.40
C CYS A 189 13.32 1.46 -15.55
N HIS A 190 13.74 1.08 -16.76
CA HIS A 190 14.49 -0.13 -17.03
C HIS A 190 15.97 0.21 -17.31
N PRO A 191 16.86 0.17 -16.30
CA PRO A 191 18.27 0.59 -16.47
C PRO A 191 19.07 -0.31 -17.41
N LYS A 192 18.56 -1.52 -17.69
CA LYS A 192 19.13 -2.50 -18.61
C LYS A 192 18.30 -2.67 -19.88
N HIS A 193 17.38 -1.73 -20.18
CA HIS A 193 16.60 -1.81 -21.41
C HIS A 193 17.55 -1.69 -22.61
N PRO A 194 17.57 -2.67 -23.53
CA PRO A 194 18.29 -2.50 -24.78
C PRO A 194 17.67 -1.34 -25.56
N GLU A 195 18.49 -0.47 -26.15
CA GLU A 195 17.99 0.53 -27.09
C GLU A 195 17.40 -0.21 -28.30
N VAL A 196 16.07 -0.29 -28.39
CA VAL A 196 15.39 -0.77 -29.58
C VAL A 196 15.36 0.40 -30.56
N ARG A 197 16.14 0.33 -31.64
CA ARG A 197 16.06 1.34 -32.70
C ARG A 197 14.76 1.12 -33.45
N LEU A 198 14.06 2.21 -33.76
CA LEU A 198 12.81 2.18 -34.56
C LEU A 198 13.01 1.60 -35.97
N THR A 199 14.24 1.30 -36.35
CA THR A 199 14.66 0.69 -37.62
C THR A 199 14.93 -0.82 -37.52
N ASP A 200 14.88 -1.42 -36.32
CA ASP A 200 15.15 -2.85 -36.13
C ASP A 200 13.85 -3.65 -36.15
N ASP A 201 13.55 -4.24 -37.31
CA ASP A 201 12.41 -5.11 -37.60
C ASP A 201 12.56 -6.56 -37.06
N GLU A 202 13.72 -6.87 -36.48
CA GLU A 202 14.02 -8.19 -35.92
C GLU A 202 14.44 -8.17 -34.44
N THR A 203 14.17 -7.11 -33.67
CA THR A 203 14.59 -7.13 -32.24
C THR A 203 13.81 -8.20 -31.48
N PRO A 204 14.41 -9.34 -31.10
CA PRO A 204 13.72 -10.32 -30.29
C PRO A 204 13.58 -9.70 -28.91
N LEU A 205 12.37 -9.70 -28.38
CA LEU A 205 12.16 -9.33 -27.00
C LEU A 205 12.88 -10.37 -26.11
N LEU A 206 13.98 -9.95 -25.46
CA LEU A 206 14.84 -10.84 -24.68
C LEU A 206 14.32 -11.03 -23.24
N GLU A 207 14.76 -12.14 -22.61
CA GLU A 207 14.45 -12.49 -21.23
C GLU A 207 12.94 -12.50 -20.93
N TYR A 208 12.46 -11.61 -20.05
CA TYR A 208 11.08 -11.56 -19.57
C TYR A 208 10.05 -11.08 -20.61
N HIS A 209 10.50 -10.64 -21.78
CA HIS A 209 9.63 -10.13 -22.83
C HIS A 209 9.44 -11.11 -24.01
N GLN A 210 10.04 -12.30 -23.96
CA GLN A 210 9.98 -13.30 -25.05
C GLN A 210 8.54 -13.65 -25.47
N ASP A 211 7.60 -13.62 -24.52
CA ASP A 211 6.19 -13.94 -24.76
C ASP A 211 5.28 -12.71 -24.92
N VAL A 212 5.81 -11.49 -24.83
CA VAL A 212 5.02 -10.25 -24.94
C VAL A 212 4.78 -9.95 -26.41
N LYS A 213 3.51 -9.82 -26.82
CA LYS A 213 3.20 -9.45 -28.20
C LYS A 213 3.50 -7.97 -28.43
N CYS A 214 4.13 -7.63 -29.55
CA CYS A 214 4.48 -6.24 -29.89
C CYS A 214 3.28 -5.27 -29.78
N VAL A 215 2.07 -5.73 -30.17
CA VAL A 215 0.85 -4.89 -30.12
C VAL A 215 0.40 -4.53 -28.71
N GLU A 216 0.75 -5.31 -27.69
CA GLU A 216 0.38 -5.03 -26.30
C GLU A 216 1.01 -3.72 -25.80
N CYS A 217 2.21 -3.38 -26.29
CA CYS A 217 2.88 -2.12 -25.95
C CYS A 217 2.56 -0.99 -26.94
N HIS A 218 2.46 -1.31 -28.24
CA HIS A 218 2.32 -0.31 -29.30
C HIS A 218 0.88 0.17 -29.57
N THR A 219 -0.15 -0.50 -29.06
CA THR A 219 -1.55 -0.09 -29.25
C THR A 219 -2.24 0.45 -27.98
N GLU A 220 -1.87 -0.05 -26.79
CA GLU A 220 -2.54 0.33 -25.54
C GLU A 220 -1.81 1.39 -24.70
N TYR A 221 -0.46 1.36 -24.64
CA TYR A 221 0.30 2.19 -23.70
C TYR A 221 1.14 3.29 -24.37
N CYS A 222 1.71 3.05 -25.56
CA CYS A 222 2.57 4.00 -26.26
C CYS A 222 1.85 4.61 -27.49
N LYS A 223 1.26 5.81 -27.38
CA LYS A 223 0.68 6.54 -28.54
C LYS A 223 1.71 7.14 -29.53
N ALA A 224 3.00 6.89 -29.33
CA ALA A 224 4.08 7.20 -30.27
C ALA A 224 4.73 5.86 -30.62
N THR A 225 4.54 5.25 -31.77
CA THR A 225 4.46 5.75 -33.15
C THR A 225 3.40 4.96 -33.92
N LYS A 226 2.66 5.63 -34.81
CA LYS A 226 1.88 4.91 -35.83
C LYS A 226 2.85 4.16 -36.76
N ALA A 227 3.06 2.87 -36.52
CA ALA A 227 3.49 1.96 -37.56
C ALA A 227 2.27 1.61 -38.41
N THR A 228 1.82 2.55 -39.24
CA THR A 228 1.00 2.19 -40.40
C THR A 228 1.95 1.69 -41.47
N CYS A 229 1.57 0.62 -42.19
CA CYS A 229 2.37 0.05 -43.29
C CYS A 229 2.80 1.12 -44.31
N ASP A 230 2.00 2.17 -44.45
CA ASP A 230 2.22 3.29 -45.36
C ASP A 230 3.40 4.18 -44.94
N THR A 231 3.80 4.19 -43.66
CA THR A 231 4.89 5.03 -43.15
C THR A 231 6.26 4.64 -43.73
N CYS A 232 6.44 3.38 -44.15
CA CYS A 232 7.71 2.86 -44.67
C CYS A 232 7.65 2.37 -46.14
N HIS A 233 6.46 2.18 -46.72
CA HIS A 233 6.28 1.62 -48.07
C HIS A 233 5.87 2.65 -49.15
N GLU A 234 6.17 3.93 -48.94
CA GLU A 234 6.03 4.98 -49.95
C GLU A 234 7.41 5.36 -50.55
N GLY A 235 7.41 5.89 -51.78
CA GLY A 235 8.63 6.28 -52.50
C GLY A 235 9.41 5.07 -53.05
N GLU A 236 10.74 5.07 -52.87
CA GLU A 236 11.66 4.07 -53.47
C GLU A 236 11.41 2.62 -53.00
N ASN A 237 10.61 2.42 -51.93
CA ASN A 237 10.31 1.11 -51.35
C ASN A 237 8.90 0.56 -51.70
N TYR A 238 8.20 1.18 -52.66
CA TYR A 238 6.83 0.79 -53.08
C TYR A 238 6.70 -0.69 -53.55
N GLY A 239 7.79 -1.27 -54.07
CA GLY A 239 7.80 -2.65 -54.60
C GLY A 239 7.90 -3.77 -53.57
N GLN A 240 8.12 -3.46 -52.28
CA GLN A 240 8.41 -4.46 -51.25
C GLN A 240 7.16 -5.09 -50.59
N ARG A 241 5.95 -4.75 -51.05
CA ARG A 241 4.67 -5.27 -50.52
C ARG A 241 4.41 -6.77 -50.75
N VAL A 242 5.32 -7.54 -51.36
CA VAL A 242 4.98 -8.85 -51.96
C VAL A 242 5.57 -10.08 -51.26
N VAL A 243 6.41 -9.97 -50.23
CA VAL A 243 7.24 -11.14 -49.83
C VAL A 243 6.76 -11.93 -48.61
N TYR A 244 5.75 -11.50 -47.84
CA TYR A 244 5.28 -12.30 -46.70
C TYR A 244 3.89 -12.92 -46.92
N LYS A 245 3.84 -14.03 -47.67
CA LYS A 245 2.77 -15.01 -47.49
C LYS A 245 3.19 -15.94 -46.35
N GLY A 246 2.72 -15.63 -45.15
CA GLY A 246 2.97 -16.42 -43.95
C GLY A 246 2.81 -17.91 -44.21
N LYS A 247 3.90 -18.65 -44.04
CA LYS A 247 3.86 -20.09 -43.83
C LYS A 247 4.54 -20.34 -42.50
N ASN A 248 3.80 -21.00 -41.62
CA ASN A 248 4.20 -21.51 -40.30
C ASN A 248 4.01 -20.55 -39.12
N ILE A 249 2.75 -20.17 -38.89
CA ILE A 249 2.26 -20.04 -37.52
C ILE A 249 1.88 -21.46 -37.06
N LYS A 250 2.69 -22.01 -36.15
CA LYS A 250 2.23 -22.97 -35.13
C LYS A 250 2.27 -22.25 -33.81
#